data_AF-A0A9P0HQF1-F1
#
_entry.id   AF-A0A9P0HQF1-F1
#
_cell.length_a   1.000
_cell.length_b   1.000
_cell.length_c   1.000
_cell.angle_alpha   90.00
_cell.angle_beta   90.00
_cell.angle_gamma   90.00
#
_symmetry.space_group_name_H-M   'P 1'
#
loop_
_entity.id
_entity.type
_entity.pdbx_description
1 polymer ?
#
loop_
_entity_poly.entity_id
_entity_poly.type
_entity_poly.pdbx_seq_one_letter_code
_entity_poly.pdbx_strand_id
1 'polypeptide(L)'
;MLQAVVYREGNLVSGRLEALIQHMVPTNDYYPDRAFLFAFLLTSRLFVKPHDLLGQICNESSAKEKMEGPSQPLIRLIGEWSETFPYDFRDERVMSHVREVAESCVGLEEDTRGEVSLVLQSLLEKLTSLERYEAYIHSVRAHATASLGSLSQVSL
;
A
#
# COMPACT_ATOMS: atom_id res chain seq x y z
N MET A 1 18.33 -21.53 12.58
CA MET A 1 16.96 -21.98 12.88
C MET A 1 16.28 -20.88 13.68
N LEU A 2 15.29 -20.18 13.12
CA LEU A 2 14.20 -19.47 13.84
C LEU A 2 13.33 -18.67 12.83
N GLN A 3 12.98 -19.28 11.69
CA GLN A 3 11.95 -18.76 10.76
C GLN A 3 10.70 -19.62 10.95
N ALA A 4 9.90 -19.30 11.96
CA ALA A 4 8.69 -20.06 12.27
C ALA A 4 7.48 -19.33 11.70
N VAL A 5 7.23 -19.56 10.42
CA VAL A 5 5.89 -19.40 9.84
C VAL A 5 5.10 -20.66 10.23
N VAL A 6 3.93 -20.50 10.83
CA VAL A 6 3.10 -21.59 11.35
C VAL A 6 1.94 -21.81 10.39
N TYR A 7 1.89 -23.01 9.83
CA TYR A 7 0.80 -23.45 8.95
C TYR A 7 -0.14 -24.39 9.69
N ARG A 8 -1.44 -24.29 9.40
CA ARG A 8 -2.45 -25.30 9.75
C ARG A 8 -3.30 -25.58 8.53
N GLU A 9 -3.42 -26.86 8.17
CA GLU A 9 -4.24 -27.29 7.02
C GLU A 9 -3.87 -26.56 5.71
N GLY A 10 -2.59 -26.29 5.51
CA GLY A 10 -2.08 -25.56 4.34
C GLY A 10 -2.22 -24.04 4.42
N ASN A 11 -2.91 -23.50 5.43
CA ASN A 11 -3.09 -22.06 5.60
C ASN A 11 -2.06 -21.47 6.56
N LEU A 12 -1.51 -20.31 6.19
CA LEU A 12 -0.67 -19.51 7.08
C LEU A 12 -1.51 -18.96 8.24
N VAL A 13 -1.20 -19.38 9.47
CA VAL A 13 -1.93 -18.95 10.68
C VAL A 13 -1.20 -17.86 11.46
N SER A 14 0.14 -17.96 11.58
CA SER A 14 0.93 -16.98 12.32
C SER A 14 2.40 -17.03 11.93
N GLY A 15 3.15 -15.98 12.25
CA GLY A 15 4.59 -15.95 12.08
C GLY A 15 5.20 -14.77 12.82
N ARG A 16 6.52 -14.72 12.88
CA ARG A 16 7.23 -13.48 13.28
C ARG A 16 7.06 -12.43 12.20
N LEU A 17 7.07 -11.15 12.58
CA LEU A 17 6.90 -10.06 11.64
C LEU A 17 7.85 -10.17 10.45
N GLU A 18 9.14 -10.41 10.69
CA GLU A 18 10.16 -10.52 9.64
C GLU A 18 9.86 -11.68 8.69
N ALA A 19 9.35 -12.80 9.21
CA ALA A 19 8.99 -13.95 8.38
C ALA A 19 7.73 -13.70 7.55
N LEU A 20 6.78 -12.92 8.09
CA LEU A 20 5.58 -12.50 7.36
C LEU A 20 5.91 -11.46 6.29
N ILE A 21 6.84 -10.54 6.56
CA ILE A 21 7.37 -9.60 5.57
C ILE A 21 8.06 -10.38 4.45
N GLN A 22 8.92 -11.35 4.76
CA GLN A 22 9.55 -12.21 3.76
C GLN A 22 8.54 -12.98 2.90
N HIS A 23 7.42 -13.40 3.50
CA HIS A 23 6.31 -14.06 2.81
C HIS A 23 5.50 -13.10 1.93
N MET A 24 5.51 -11.80 2.25
CA MET A 24 4.86 -10.75 1.48
C MET A 24 5.63 -10.40 0.19
N VAL A 25 6.96 -10.60 0.17
CA VAL A 25 7.81 -10.26 -0.97
C VAL A 25 7.53 -11.21 -2.15
N PRO A 26 6.96 -10.70 -3.26
CA PRO A 26 6.66 -11.51 -4.43
C PRO A 26 7.94 -11.78 -5.23
N THR A 27 7.92 -12.84 -6.04
CA THR A 27 8.99 -13.23 -6.98
C THR A 27 8.33 -13.80 -8.23
N ASN A 28 9.11 -14.09 -9.28
CA ASN A 28 8.56 -14.71 -10.49
C ASN A 28 7.89 -16.08 -10.26
N ASP A 29 8.35 -16.84 -9.25
CA ASP A 29 7.84 -18.19 -8.96
C ASP A 29 6.82 -18.21 -7.80
N TYR A 30 6.61 -17.08 -7.13
CA TYR A 30 5.78 -17.00 -5.94
C TYR A 30 5.11 -15.64 -5.81
N TYR A 31 3.79 -15.66 -5.60
CA TYR A 31 3.00 -14.48 -5.26
C TYR A 31 2.13 -14.79 -4.04
N PRO A 32 2.08 -13.92 -3.01
CA PRO A 32 1.26 -14.14 -1.83
C PRO A 32 -0.22 -14.24 -2.19
N ASP A 33 -0.95 -15.15 -1.53
CA ASP A 33 -2.37 -15.28 -1.80
C ASP A 33 -3.15 -14.03 -1.35
N ARG A 34 -4.32 -13.82 -1.97
CA ARG A 34 -5.12 -12.61 -1.76
C ARG A 34 -5.62 -12.45 -0.33
N ALA A 35 -5.90 -13.55 0.37
CA ALA A 35 -6.40 -13.50 1.74
C ALA A 35 -5.29 -13.08 2.70
N PHE A 36 -4.09 -13.62 2.53
CA PHE A 36 -2.89 -13.19 3.23
C PHE A 36 -2.58 -11.72 2.95
N LEU A 37 -2.54 -11.32 1.67
CA LEU A 37 -2.24 -9.95 1.26
C LEU A 37 -3.18 -8.94 1.93
N PHE A 38 -4.49 -9.20 1.89
CA PHE A 38 -5.48 -8.36 2.55
C PHE A 38 -5.27 -8.31 4.07
N ALA A 39 -5.20 -9.47 4.73
CA ALA A 39 -5.13 -9.55 6.18
C ALA A 39 -3.82 -8.96 6.73
N PHE A 40 -2.70 -9.25 6.08
CA PHE A 40 -1.39 -8.76 6.49
C PHE A 40 -1.28 -7.25 6.26
N LEU A 41 -1.66 -6.73 5.09
CA LEU A 41 -1.67 -5.27 4.86
C LEU A 41 -2.60 -4.55 5.84
N LEU A 42 -3.77 -5.12 6.15
CA LEU A 42 -4.70 -4.53 7.13
C LEU A 42 -4.06 -4.43 8.52
N THR A 43 -3.43 -5.50 8.98
CA THR A 43 -2.99 -5.66 10.38
C THR A 43 -1.52 -5.27 10.64
N SER A 44 -0.67 -5.24 9.62
CA SER A 44 0.76 -4.91 9.74
C SER A 44 0.99 -3.52 10.31
N ARG A 45 0.06 -2.58 10.11
CA ARG A 45 0.10 -1.20 10.66
C ARG A 45 0.21 -1.15 12.20
N LEU A 46 -0.15 -2.23 12.89
CA LEU A 46 0.02 -2.36 14.33
C LEU A 46 1.49 -2.58 14.74
N PHE A 47 2.33 -3.02 13.81
CA PHE A 47 3.71 -3.47 14.07
C PHE A 47 4.75 -2.72 13.24
N VAL A 48 4.41 -2.28 12.02
CA VAL A 48 5.30 -1.61 11.07
C VAL A 48 4.52 -0.55 10.30
N LYS A 49 5.13 0.62 10.07
CA LYS A 49 4.49 1.69 9.29
C LYS A 49 4.48 1.32 7.79
N PRO A 50 3.48 1.77 7.02
CA PRO A 50 3.39 1.45 5.59
C PRO A 50 4.65 1.76 4.78
N HIS A 51 5.30 2.91 5.00
CA HIS A 51 6.55 3.24 4.28
C HIS A 51 7.71 2.32 4.66
N ASP A 52 7.87 2.01 5.95
CA ASP A 52 8.91 1.08 6.42
C ASP A 52 8.69 -0.33 5.87
N LEU A 53 7.42 -0.75 5.76
CA LEU A 53 7.05 -2.04 5.18
C LEU A 53 7.33 -2.08 3.67
N LEU A 54 6.89 -1.06 2.92
CA LEU A 54 7.11 -1.01 1.48
C LEU A 54 8.60 -0.94 1.14
N GLY A 55 9.38 -0.13 1.87
CA GLY A 55 10.84 -0.08 1.68
C GLY A 55 11.52 -1.41 1.93
N GLN A 56 11.11 -2.16 2.97
CA GLN A 56 11.63 -3.51 3.22
C GLN A 56 11.29 -4.48 2.07
N ILE A 57 10.05 -4.45 1.58
CA ILE A 57 9.62 -5.30 0.48
C ILE A 57 10.42 -4.99 -0.80
N CYS A 58 10.59 -3.71 -1.15
CA CYS A 58 11.38 -3.30 -2.31
C CYS A 58 12.83 -3.79 -2.21
N ASN A 59 13.48 -3.56 -1.06
CA ASN A 59 14.87 -3.98 -0.83
C ASN A 59 15.04 -5.50 -0.93
N GLU A 60 14.13 -6.27 -0.33
CA GLU A 60 14.15 -7.73 -0.39
C GLU A 60 13.88 -8.26 -1.80
N SER A 61 12.98 -7.62 -2.55
CA SER A 61 12.70 -7.96 -3.95
C SER A 61 13.95 -7.81 -4.81
N SER A 62 14.64 -6.66 -4.71
CA SER A 62 15.89 -6.43 -5.46
C SER A 62 17.01 -7.40 -5.07
N ALA A 63 17.11 -7.74 -3.78
CA ALA A 63 18.12 -8.68 -3.30
C ALA A 63 17.88 -10.12 -3.79
N LYS A 64 16.63 -10.56 -3.88
CA LYS A 64 16.28 -11.93 -4.30
C LYS A 64 16.49 -12.18 -5.79
N GLU A 65 16.25 -11.18 -6.63
CA GLU A 65 16.28 -11.39 -8.08
C GLU A 65 17.66 -11.16 -8.73
N LYS A 66 18.64 -10.57 -8.01
CA LYS A 66 19.93 -10.13 -8.61
C LYS A 66 19.74 -9.28 -9.87
N MET A 67 18.58 -8.63 -10.02
CA MET A 67 18.25 -7.79 -11.16
C MET A 67 18.47 -6.32 -10.79
N GLU A 68 18.91 -5.52 -11.77
CA GLU A 68 19.04 -4.06 -11.64
C GLU A 68 17.69 -3.35 -11.85
N GLY A 69 16.60 -3.88 -11.29
CA GLY A 69 15.28 -3.28 -11.44
C GLY A 69 14.17 -4.01 -10.67
N PRO A 70 13.01 -3.36 -10.47
CA PRO A 70 11.85 -3.96 -9.83
C PRO A 70 11.21 -5.01 -10.74
N SER A 71 10.69 -6.06 -10.11
CA SER A 71 10.05 -7.16 -10.81
C SER A 71 8.58 -6.84 -11.13
N GLN A 72 8.05 -7.43 -12.20
CA GLN A 72 6.61 -7.34 -12.52
C GLN A 72 5.73 -7.74 -11.31
N PRO A 73 6.05 -8.82 -10.55
CA PRO A 73 5.32 -9.16 -9.34
C PRO A 73 5.32 -8.05 -8.26
N LEU A 74 6.42 -7.30 -8.11
CA LEU A 74 6.47 -6.16 -7.17
C LEU A 74 5.57 -5.02 -7.61
N ILE A 75 5.58 -4.66 -8.90
CA ILE A 75 4.72 -3.61 -9.46
C ILE A 75 3.25 -3.97 -9.25
N ARG A 76 2.90 -5.23 -9.53
CA ARG A 76 1.56 -5.76 -9.28
C ARG A 76 1.16 -5.67 -7.81
N LEU A 77 2.05 -6.03 -6.88
CA LEU A 77 1.80 -5.93 -5.44
C LEU A 77 1.48 -4.49 -5.01
N ILE A 78 2.26 -3.52 -5.51
CA ILE A 78 2.03 -2.09 -5.25
C ILE A 78 0.67 -1.67 -5.80
N GLY A 79 0.32 -2.13 -7.01
CA GLY A 79 -1.01 -1.95 -7.59
C GLY A 79 -2.12 -2.45 -6.66
N GLU A 80 -2.09 -3.73 -6.28
CA GLU A 80 -3.11 -4.35 -5.41
C GLU A 80 -3.21 -3.67 -4.03
N TRP A 81 -2.07 -3.26 -3.44
CA TRP A 81 -2.05 -2.49 -2.20
C TRP A 81 -2.71 -1.12 -2.40
N SER A 82 -2.37 -0.38 -3.46
CA SER A 82 -2.97 0.92 -3.76
C SER A 82 -4.49 0.84 -3.97
N GLU A 83 -4.98 -0.30 -4.48
CA GLU A 83 -6.42 -0.52 -4.64
C GLU A 83 -7.11 -0.81 -3.31
N THR A 84 -6.47 -1.62 -2.47
CA THR A 84 -7.07 -2.11 -1.24
C THR A 84 -7.01 -1.07 -0.12
N PHE A 85 -5.90 -0.32 -0.02
CA PHE A 85 -5.64 0.65 1.04
C PHE A 85 -5.03 1.95 0.50
N PRO A 86 -5.77 2.73 -0.32
CA PRO A 86 -5.26 3.94 -0.97
C PRO A 86 -4.76 5.01 0.01
N TYR A 87 -5.26 5.01 1.25
CA TYR A 87 -4.84 5.93 2.31
C TYR A 87 -3.36 5.80 2.70
N ASP A 88 -2.75 4.62 2.57
CA ASP A 88 -1.34 4.45 2.91
C ASP A 88 -0.42 5.26 1.98
N PHE A 89 -0.85 5.44 0.72
CA PHE A 89 -0.12 6.14 -0.33
C PHE A 89 -0.24 7.67 -0.22
N ARG A 90 -0.95 8.19 0.79
CA ARG A 90 -0.88 9.61 1.13
C ARG A 90 0.39 9.99 1.86
N ASP A 91 1.06 9.02 2.48
CA ASP A 91 2.36 9.26 3.10
C ASP A 91 3.39 9.46 1.97
N GLU A 92 4.00 10.64 1.90
CA GLU A 92 5.00 10.96 0.87
C GLU A 92 6.19 10.00 0.85
N ARG A 93 6.49 9.33 1.97
CA ARG A 93 7.55 8.31 2.01
C ARG A 93 7.14 7.04 1.28
N VAL A 94 5.87 6.67 1.34
CA VAL A 94 5.33 5.57 0.52
C VAL A 94 5.41 5.97 -0.95
N MET A 95 5.00 7.19 -1.30
CA MET A 95 5.09 7.69 -2.67
C MET A 95 6.54 7.80 -3.19
N SER A 96 7.52 8.09 -2.33
CA SER A 96 8.94 8.06 -2.70
C SER A 96 9.34 6.69 -3.24
N HIS A 97 9.00 5.61 -2.51
CA HIS A 97 9.29 4.25 -2.97
C HIS A 97 8.58 3.89 -4.27
N VAL A 98 7.33 4.33 -4.46
CA VAL A 98 6.61 4.11 -5.72
C VAL A 98 7.30 4.83 -6.88
N ARG A 99 7.79 6.06 -6.67
CA ARG A 99 8.56 6.81 -7.67
C ARG A 99 9.90 6.12 -7.99
N GLU A 100 10.63 5.69 -6.97
CA GLU A 100 11.90 4.95 -7.14
C GLU A 100 11.71 3.66 -7.96
N VAL A 101 10.63 2.91 -7.68
CA VAL A 101 10.24 1.75 -8.48
C VAL A 101 9.92 2.16 -9.92
N ALA A 102 9.09 3.18 -10.11
CA ALA A 102 8.69 3.64 -11.45
C ALA A 102 9.89 4.14 -12.29
N GLU A 103 10.81 4.89 -11.68
CA GLU A 103 12.03 5.39 -12.32
C GLU A 103 12.96 4.25 -12.73
N SER A 104 13.03 3.20 -11.92
CA SER A 104 13.82 2.00 -12.22
C SER A 104 13.24 1.19 -13.40
N CYS A 105 11.97 1.37 -13.72
CA CYS A 105 11.32 0.73 -14.88
C CYS A 105 11.57 1.43 -16.22
N VAL A 106 12.18 2.62 -16.23
CA VAL A 106 12.34 3.45 -17.45
C VAL A 106 13.18 2.74 -18.52
N GLY A 107 14.07 1.82 -18.12
CA GLY A 107 14.89 1.00 -19.02
C GLY A 107 14.33 -0.40 -19.35
N LEU A 108 13.14 -0.76 -18.84
CA LEU A 108 12.54 -2.09 -19.02
C LEU A 108 11.61 -2.16 -20.24
N GLU A 109 11.17 -3.39 -20.57
CA GLU A 109 10.25 -3.68 -21.68
C GLU A 109 8.97 -2.82 -21.64
N GLU A 110 8.40 -2.56 -22.82
CA GLU A 110 7.26 -1.66 -23.02
C GLU A 110 6.03 -2.05 -22.20
N ASP A 111 5.77 -3.35 -22.05
CA ASP A 111 4.66 -3.87 -21.25
C ASP A 111 4.78 -3.51 -19.76
N THR A 112 5.98 -3.64 -19.18
CA THR A 112 6.23 -3.30 -17.77
C THR A 112 6.03 -1.79 -17.51
N ARG A 113 6.43 -0.95 -18.46
CA ARG A 113 6.20 0.52 -18.37
C ARG A 113 4.71 0.86 -18.45
N GLY A 114 3.94 0.12 -19.24
CA GLY A 114 2.48 0.24 -19.31
C GLY A 114 1.82 -0.05 -17.97
N GLU A 115 2.19 -1.16 -17.32
CA GLU A 115 1.65 -1.53 -16.01
C GLU A 115 1.92 -0.48 -14.93
N VAL A 116 3.16 0.01 -14.85
CA VAL A 116 3.53 1.09 -13.91
C VAL A 116 2.69 2.34 -14.15
N SER A 117 2.52 2.73 -15.42
CA SER A 117 1.73 3.91 -15.79
C SER A 117 0.26 3.78 -15.37
N LEU A 118 -0.33 2.58 -15.54
CA LEU A 118 -1.68 2.27 -15.10
C LEU A 118 -1.84 2.36 -13.58
N VAL A 119 -0.88 1.80 -12.84
CA VAL A 119 -0.87 1.87 -11.36
C VAL A 119 -0.79 3.34 -10.90
N LEU A 120 0.13 4.12 -11.46
CA LEU A 120 0.30 5.54 -11.11
C LEU A 120 -0.95 6.36 -11.43
N GLN A 121 -1.56 6.14 -12.60
CA GLN A 121 -2.78 6.85 -12.97
C GLN A 121 -3.95 6.49 -12.05
N SER A 122 -4.16 5.20 -11.79
CA SER A 122 -5.22 4.73 -10.87
C SER A 122 -5.04 5.31 -9.47
N LEU A 123 -3.80 5.36 -8.99
CA LEU A 123 -3.48 5.94 -7.69
C LEU A 123 -3.79 7.43 -7.65
N LEU A 124 -3.39 8.20 -8.67
CA LEU A 124 -3.69 9.63 -8.76
C LEU A 124 -5.20 9.89 -8.73
N GLU A 125 -5.98 9.14 -9.51
CA GLU A 125 -7.44 9.26 -9.54
C GLU A 125 -8.07 8.98 -8.17
N LYS A 126 -7.61 7.90 -7.50
CA LYS A 126 -8.10 7.51 -6.18
C LYS A 126 -7.75 8.55 -5.12
N LEU A 127 -6.51 9.05 -5.07
CA LEU A 127 -6.09 10.08 -4.12
C LEU A 127 -6.86 11.38 -4.32
N THR A 128 -7.04 11.81 -5.58
CA THR A 128 -7.82 13.00 -5.92
C THR A 128 -9.29 12.85 -5.51
N SER A 129 -9.87 11.66 -5.69
CA SER A 129 -11.22 11.35 -5.23
C SER A 129 -11.32 11.44 -3.70
N LEU A 130 -10.33 10.90 -3.00
CA LEU A 130 -10.25 10.87 -1.55
C LEU A 130 -10.18 12.28 -0.95
N GLU A 131 -9.34 13.14 -1.53
CA GLU A 131 -9.23 14.55 -1.14
C GLU A 131 -10.55 15.29 -1.32
N ARG A 132 -11.26 15.06 -2.43
CA ARG A 132 -12.59 15.65 -2.67
C ARG A 132 -13.62 15.18 -1.64
N TYR A 133 -13.63 13.90 -1.30
CA TYR A 133 -14.54 13.36 -0.29
C TYR A 133 -14.26 13.96 1.09
N GLU A 134 -13.00 14.08 1.49
CA GLU A 134 -12.64 14.69 2.77
C GLU A 134 -13.00 16.17 2.83
N ALA A 135 -12.72 16.92 1.76
CA ALA A 135 -13.10 18.33 1.68
C ALA A 135 -14.63 18.50 1.84
N TYR A 136 -15.41 17.60 1.24
CA TYR A 136 -16.86 17.56 1.41
C TYR A 136 -17.27 17.23 2.85
N ILE A 137 -16.68 16.21 3.48
CA ILE A 137 -16.97 15.87 4.89
C ILE A 137 -16.61 17.04 5.82
N HIS A 138 -15.48 17.71 5.57
CA HIS A 138 -15.07 18.89 6.33
C HIS A 138 -16.06 20.04 6.18
N SER A 139 -16.57 20.31 4.98
CA SER A 139 -17.57 21.37 4.77
C SER A 139 -18.89 21.04 5.47
N VAL A 140 -19.37 19.80 5.37
CA VAL A 140 -20.58 19.34 6.07
C VAL A 140 -20.43 19.49 7.58
N ARG A 141 -19.28 19.06 8.16
CA ARG A 141 -19.01 19.23 9.59
C ARG A 141 -18.98 20.70 9.99
N ALA A 142 -18.33 21.56 9.19
CA ALA A 142 -18.28 23.00 9.45
C ALA A 142 -19.68 23.64 9.45
N HIS A 143 -20.52 23.29 8.47
CA HIS A 143 -21.90 23.78 8.40
C HIS A 143 -22.76 23.29 9.58
N ALA A 144 -22.62 22.03 10.00
CA ALA A 144 -23.31 21.50 11.17
C ALA A 144 -22.88 22.24 12.46
N THR A 145 -21.58 22.48 12.65
CA THR A 145 -21.07 23.23 13.81
C THR A 145 -21.51 24.69 13.81
N ALA A 146 -21.55 25.35 12.65
CA ALA A 146 -22.03 26.73 12.53
C ALA A 146 -23.54 26.84 12.84
N SER A 147 -24.32 25.85 12.42
CA SER A 147 -25.78 25.81 12.69
C SER A 147 -26.09 25.54 14.16
N LEU A 148 -25.28 24.72 14.85
CA LEU A 148 -25.39 24.50 16.30
C LEU A 148 -24.96 25.74 17.10
N GLY A 149 -23.92 26.45 16.64
CA GLY A 149 -23.46 27.70 17.25
C GLY A 149 -24.43 28.87 17.06
N SER A 150 -25.21 28.90 15.98
CA SER A 150 -26.25 29.92 15.79
C SER A 150 -27.49 29.66 16.66
N LEU A 151 -27.88 28.40 16.87
CA LEU A 151 -29.01 28.03 17.73
C LEU A 151 -28.77 28.35 19.22
N SER A 152 -27.51 28.28 19.69
CA SER A 152 -27.17 28.65 21.07
C SER A 152 -27.20 30.16 21.32
N GLN A 153 -27.05 30.99 20.26
CA GLN A 153 -27.11 32.45 20.37
C GLN A 153 -28.54 33.03 20.32
N VAL A 154 -29.52 32.24 19.85
CA VAL A 154 -30.94 32.67 19.78
C VAL A 154 -31.69 32.38 21.10
N SER A 155 -31.04 31.75 22.08
CA SER A 155 -31.66 31.35 23.37
C SER A 155 -31.39 32.31 24.54
N LEU A 156 -31.16 33.61 24.29
CA LEU A 156 -31.14 34.68 25.29
C LEU A 156 -32.27 35.68 25.02
#